data_AF-A0A183IAP6-F1
#
_entry.id   AF-A0A183IAP6-F1
#
_cell.length_a   1.000
_cell.length_b   1.000
_cell.length_c   1.000
_cell.angle_alpha   90.00
_cell.angle_beta   90.00
_cell.angle_gamma   90.00
#
_symmetry.space_group_name_H-M   'P 1'
#
loop_
_entity.id
_entity.type
_entity.pdbx_description
1 polymer ?
#
loop_
_entity_poly.entity_id
_entity_poly.type
_entity_poly.pdbx_seq_one_letter_code
_entity_poly.pdbx_strand_id
1 'polypeptide(L)'
;MDHHCPWINNCCGFANQRSFILFLFWAVVGSCHACVVLGCSIYRALFRPWYLAYGTGKEPIVELGLLGLLHAIFSLGFAAGVVVAVGVLLIMQVKNVFHNRSGIEEYIISKVTNWSAQK
;
A
#
# COMPACT_ATOMS: atom_id res chain seq x y z
N MET A 1 -15.61 18.39 8.38
CA MET A 1 -14.40 18.10 7.56
C MET A 1 -13.61 17.02 8.26
N ASP A 2 -12.95 16.11 7.55
CA ASP A 2 -12.14 15.05 8.18
C ASP A 2 -10.71 15.55 8.41
N HIS A 3 -10.01 15.91 7.35
CA HIS A 3 -8.68 16.50 7.40
C HIS A 3 -8.35 17.20 6.07
N HIS A 4 -7.33 18.06 6.06
CA HIS A 4 -6.72 18.53 4.81
C HIS A 4 -5.65 17.54 4.37
N CYS A 5 -5.77 16.99 3.17
CA CYS A 5 -4.83 16.01 2.65
C CYS A 5 -3.93 16.66 1.58
N PRO A 6 -2.65 16.92 1.89
CA PRO A 6 -1.74 17.56 0.94
C PRO A 6 -1.48 16.69 -0.30
N TRP A 7 -1.61 15.36 -0.15
CA TRP A 7 -1.35 14.39 -1.22
C TRP A 7 -2.35 14.44 -2.39
N ILE A 8 -3.58 14.88 -2.11
CA ILE A 8 -4.60 15.11 -3.14
C ILE A 8 -4.86 16.60 -3.36
N ASN A 9 -4.06 17.47 -2.71
CA ASN A 9 -4.21 18.91 -2.71
C ASN A 9 -5.66 19.38 -2.45
N ASN A 10 -6.36 18.71 -1.53
CA ASN A 10 -7.76 18.98 -1.24
C ASN A 10 -8.13 18.56 0.19
N CYS A 11 -9.22 19.11 0.70
CA CYS A 11 -9.82 18.68 1.95
C CYS A 11 -10.56 17.35 1.77
N CYS A 12 -10.35 16.41 2.68
CA CYS A 12 -11.14 15.19 2.82
C CYS A 12 -12.30 15.43 3.79
N GLY A 13 -13.50 14.98 3.44
CA GLY A 13 -14.70 15.13 4.26
C GLY A 13 -15.91 14.44 3.64
N PHE A 14 -17.10 14.77 4.12
CA PHE A 14 -18.34 14.09 3.74
C PHE A 14 -18.55 13.97 2.22
N ALA A 15 -18.26 15.03 1.47
CA ALA A 15 -18.50 15.07 0.02
C ALA A 15 -17.55 14.17 -0.82
N ASN A 16 -16.39 13.76 -0.29
CA ASN A 16 -15.39 13.00 -1.03
C ASN A 16 -14.80 11.80 -0.26
N GLN A 17 -15.32 11.47 0.92
CA GLN A 17 -14.85 10.36 1.75
C GLN A 17 -14.86 9.02 0.99
N ARG A 18 -15.94 8.75 0.23
CA ARG A 18 -16.04 7.53 -0.60
C ARG A 18 -14.93 7.47 -1.64
N SER A 19 -14.72 8.55 -2.38
CA SER A 19 -13.69 8.62 -3.42
C SER A 19 -12.28 8.48 -2.83
N PHE A 20 -12.04 9.07 -1.67
CA PHE A 20 -10.77 8.96 -0.96
C PHE A 20 -10.48 7.52 -0.51
N ILE A 21 -11.46 6.83 0.09
CA ILE A 21 -11.29 5.42 0.49
C ILE A 21 -11.06 4.51 -0.71
N LEU A 22 -11.78 4.72 -1.82
CA LEU A 22 -11.55 3.97 -3.05
C LEU A 22 -10.15 4.22 -3.63
N PHE A 23 -9.67 5.47 -3.59
CA PHE A 23 -8.30 5.81 -3.97
C PHE A 23 -7.28 5.03 -3.13
N LEU A 24 -7.41 5.04 -1.80
CA LEU A 24 -6.52 4.29 -0.91
C LEU A 24 -6.58 2.78 -1.18
N PHE A 25 -7.78 2.23 -1.36
CA PHE A 25 -7.97 0.81 -1.65
C PHE A 25 -7.26 0.39 -2.94
N TRP A 26 -7.50 1.11 -4.04
CA TRP A 26 -6.90 0.77 -5.33
C TRP A 26 -5.39 1.02 -5.36
N ALA A 27 -4.88 2.02 -4.62
CA ALA A 27 -3.45 2.20 -4.44
C ALA A 27 -2.80 0.97 -3.77
N VAL A 28 -3.39 0.48 -2.67
CA VAL A 28 -2.89 -0.71 -1.96
C VAL A 28 -2.97 -1.96 -2.84
N VAL A 29 -4.12 -2.21 -3.49
CA VAL A 29 -4.29 -3.38 -4.37
C VAL A 29 -3.30 -3.34 -5.54
N GLY A 30 -3.14 -2.18 -6.19
CA GLY A 30 -2.19 -1.99 -7.28
C GLY A 30 -0.74 -2.24 -6.83
N SER A 31 -0.36 -1.73 -5.66
CA SER A 31 0.98 -1.96 -5.11
C SER A 31 1.21 -3.41 -4.66
N CYS A 32 0.22 -4.09 -4.09
CA CYS A 32 0.29 -5.52 -3.80
C CYS A 32 0.52 -6.33 -5.09
N HIS A 33 -0.24 -6.04 -6.14
CA HIS A 33 -0.05 -6.68 -7.44
C HIS A 33 1.36 -6.42 -8.00
N ALA A 34 1.85 -5.19 -7.92
CA ALA A 34 3.21 -4.85 -8.32
C ALA A 34 4.27 -5.62 -7.52
N CYS A 35 4.10 -5.76 -6.19
CA CYS A 35 5.00 -6.56 -5.36
C CYS A 35 5.08 -8.02 -5.81
N VAL A 36 3.93 -8.63 -6.12
CA VAL A 36 3.88 -10.02 -6.59
C VAL A 36 4.60 -10.15 -7.94
N VAL A 37 4.27 -9.30 -8.91
CA VAL A 37 4.87 -9.35 -10.25
C VAL A 37 6.38 -9.11 -10.20
N LEU A 38 6.83 -8.08 -9.48
CA LEU A 38 8.25 -7.75 -9.36
C LEU A 38 9.01 -8.82 -8.57
N GLY A 39 8.45 -9.31 -7.47
CA GLY A 39 9.05 -10.38 -6.66
C GLY A 39 9.22 -11.67 -7.45
N CYS A 40 8.18 -12.10 -8.19
CA CYS A 40 8.27 -13.25 -9.08
C CYS A 40 9.30 -13.02 -10.19
N SER A 41 9.34 -11.83 -10.80
CA SER A 41 10.30 -11.51 -11.88
C SER A 41 11.75 -11.56 -11.39
N ILE A 42 12.04 -10.99 -10.22
CA ILE A 42 13.37 -11.02 -9.60
C ILE A 42 13.76 -12.45 -9.27
N TYR A 43 12.87 -13.23 -8.62
CA TYR A 43 13.12 -14.63 -8.32
C TYR A 43 13.48 -15.41 -9.59
N ARG A 44 12.68 -15.29 -10.65
CA ARG A 44 12.93 -16.01 -11.91
C ARG A 44 14.24 -15.60 -12.58
N ALA A 45 14.62 -14.33 -12.53
CA ALA A 45 15.90 -13.90 -13.07
C ALA A 45 17.10 -14.42 -12.28
N LEU A 46 17.03 -14.45 -10.94
CA LEU A 46 18.10 -14.99 -10.09
C LEU A 46 18.28 -16.50 -10.30
N PHE A 47 17.19 -17.24 -10.49
CA PHE A 47 17.20 -18.68 -10.74
C PHE A 47 17.26 -19.06 -12.23
N ARG A 48 17.51 -18.10 -13.14
CA ARG A 48 17.59 -18.34 -14.59
C ARG A 48 18.55 -19.49 -14.97
N PRO A 49 19.77 -19.61 -14.41
CA PRO A 49 20.67 -20.72 -14.76
C PRO A 49 20.07 -22.09 -14.44
N TRP A 50 19.31 -22.20 -13.34
CA TRP A 50 18.65 -23.44 -12.96
C TRP A 50 17.56 -23.83 -13.96
N TYR A 51 16.74 -22.86 -14.40
CA TYR A 51 15.71 -23.09 -15.42
C TYR A 51 16.31 -23.48 -16.78
N LEU A 52 17.50 -22.98 -17.13
CA LEU A 52 18.18 -23.37 -18.36
C LEU A 52 18.79 -24.76 -18.29
N ALA A 53 19.28 -25.18 -17.12
CA ALA A 53 19.93 -26.47 -16.94
C ALA A 53 18.93 -27.63 -16.71
N TYR A 54 17.84 -27.37 -15.98
CA TYR A 54 16.91 -28.41 -15.49
C TYR A 54 15.45 -28.14 -15.82
N GLY A 55 15.12 -27.01 -16.46
CA GLY A 55 13.74 -26.64 -16.76
C GLY A 55 13.12 -27.45 -17.88
N THR A 56 11.78 -27.48 -17.90
CA THR A 56 10.98 -28.16 -18.94
C THR A 56 10.92 -27.40 -20.28
N GLY A 57 11.55 -26.24 -20.38
CA GLY A 57 11.55 -25.36 -21.56
C GLY A 57 10.25 -24.56 -21.79
N LYS A 58 9.17 -24.86 -21.06
CA LYS A 58 7.89 -24.13 -21.15
C LYS A 58 7.82 -22.91 -20.24
N GLU A 59 8.80 -22.76 -19.38
CA GLU A 59 8.82 -21.72 -18.37
C GLU A 59 9.23 -20.35 -18.94
N PRO A 60 8.62 -19.24 -18.49
CA PRO A 60 8.95 -17.91 -18.99
C PRO A 60 10.34 -17.48 -18.53
N ILE A 61 11.25 -17.21 -19.47
CA ILE A 61 12.60 -16.76 -19.17
C ILE A 61 12.58 -15.25 -18.94
N VAL A 62 13.06 -14.82 -17.77
CA VAL A 62 13.17 -13.40 -17.41
C VAL A 62 14.64 -13.01 -17.46
N GLU A 63 14.97 -12.00 -18.27
CA GLU A 63 16.32 -11.47 -18.40
C GLU A 63 16.39 -10.10 -17.73
N LEU A 64 17.12 -10.03 -16.61
CA LEU A 64 17.38 -8.79 -15.89
C LEU A 64 18.89 -8.58 -15.85
N GLY A 65 19.38 -7.61 -16.63
CA GLY A 65 20.74 -7.09 -16.48
C GLY A 65 20.89 -6.33 -15.15
N LEU A 66 22.12 -5.91 -14.81
CA LEU A 66 22.41 -5.22 -13.54
C LEU A 66 21.48 -4.01 -13.30
N LEU A 67 21.35 -3.12 -14.29
CA LEU A 67 20.47 -1.95 -14.17
C LEU A 67 19.00 -2.32 -14.01
N GLY A 68 18.53 -3.34 -14.75
CA GLY A 68 17.16 -3.83 -14.64
C GLY A 68 16.88 -4.43 -13.27
N LEU A 69 17.83 -5.20 -12.72
CA LEU A 69 17.73 -5.78 -11.39
C LEU A 69 17.66 -4.70 -10.30
N LEU A 70 18.53 -3.69 -10.36
CA LEU A 70 18.52 -2.57 -9.42
C LEU A 70 17.20 -1.80 -9.48
N HIS A 71 16.70 -1.52 -10.68
CA HIS A 71 15.41 -0.84 -10.87
C HIS A 71 14.23 -1.67 -10.33
N ALA A 72 14.25 -3.00 -10.55
CA ALA A 72 13.22 -3.90 -10.03
C ALA A 72 13.23 -3.96 -8.49
N ILE A 73 14.41 -4.02 -7.87
CA ILE A 73 14.56 -4.01 -6.41
C ILE A 73 14.04 -2.69 -5.83
N PHE A 74 14.41 -1.56 -6.41
CA PHE A 74 13.97 -0.25 -5.94
C PHE A 74 12.45 -0.07 -6.09
N SER A 75 11.90 -0.48 -7.23
CA SER A 75 10.46 -0.46 -7.49
C SER A 75 9.69 -1.37 -6.51
N LEU A 76 10.23 -2.55 -6.20
CA LEU A 76 9.66 -3.47 -5.21
C LEU A 76 9.66 -2.84 -3.82
N GLY A 77 10.77 -2.19 -3.43
CA GLY A 77 10.89 -1.48 -2.17
C GLY A 77 9.83 -0.39 -2.01
N PHE A 78 9.63 0.44 -3.04
CA PHE A 78 8.57 1.46 -3.01
C PHE A 78 7.16 0.88 -3.01
N ALA A 79 6.89 -0.15 -3.82
CA ALA A 79 5.59 -0.80 -3.82
C ALA A 79 5.26 -1.39 -2.43
N ALA A 80 6.23 -2.06 -1.80
CA ALA A 80 6.07 -2.57 -0.44
C ALA A 80 5.85 -1.44 0.58
N GLY A 81 6.59 -0.32 0.45
CA GLY A 81 6.41 0.86 1.28
C GLY A 81 5.00 1.45 1.18
N VAL A 82 4.44 1.53 -0.04
CA VAL A 82 3.06 1.99 -0.27
C VAL A 82 2.06 1.03 0.36
N VAL A 83 2.22 -0.29 0.19
CA VAL A 83 1.34 -1.29 0.82
C VAL A 83 1.28 -1.11 2.33
N VAL A 84 2.41 -0.89 2.99
CA VAL A 84 2.46 -0.70 4.44
C VAL A 84 1.87 0.66 4.83
N ALA A 85 2.40 1.76 4.31
CA ALA A 85 2.01 3.10 4.74
C ALA A 85 0.55 3.43 4.39
N VAL A 86 0.17 3.22 3.12
CA VAL A 86 -1.19 3.50 2.64
C VAL A 86 -2.17 2.44 3.14
N GLY A 87 -1.73 1.19 3.35
CA GLY A 87 -2.55 0.15 3.97
C GLY A 87 -2.96 0.49 5.41
N VAL A 88 -2.04 1.00 6.23
CA VAL A 88 -2.36 1.47 7.58
C VAL A 88 -3.37 2.62 7.53
N LEU A 89 -3.17 3.59 6.63
CA LEU A 89 -4.12 4.69 6.44
C LEU A 89 -5.51 4.20 6.00
N LEU A 90 -5.58 3.23 5.10
CA LEU A 90 -6.84 2.62 4.66
C LEU A 90 -7.56 1.95 5.82
N ILE A 91 -6.84 1.19 6.66
CA ILE A 91 -7.41 0.52 7.85
C ILE A 91 -8.01 1.57 8.80
N MET A 92 -7.29 2.66 9.07
CA MET A 92 -7.80 3.75 9.91
C MET A 92 -9.07 4.38 9.35
N GLN A 93 -9.07 4.69 8.05
CA GLN A 93 -10.23 5.30 7.39
C GLN A 93 -11.46 4.37 7.37
N VAL A 94 -11.26 3.09 7.10
CA VAL A 94 -12.33 2.08 7.14
C VAL A 94 -12.86 1.90 8.56
N LYS A 95 -11.99 1.83 9.57
CA LYS A 95 -12.40 1.79 10.98
C LYS A 95 -13.29 2.98 11.35
N ASN A 96 -12.93 4.17 10.91
CA ASN A 96 -13.70 5.39 11.17
C ASN A 96 -15.10 5.33 10.53
N VAL A 97 -15.19 4.82 9.30
CA VAL A 97 -16.48 4.59 8.64
C VAL A 97 -17.34 3.58 9.40
N PHE A 98 -16.77 2.47 9.87
CA PHE A 98 -17.53 1.48 10.64
C PHE A 98 -18.06 2.02 11.98
N HIS A 99 -17.33 2.93 12.62
CA HIS A 99 -17.79 3.60 13.84
C HIS A 99 -18.67 4.82 13.57
N ASN A 100 -18.90 5.15 12.29
CA ASN A 100 -19.56 6.38 11.85
C ASN A 100 -18.98 7.63 12.51
N ARG A 101 -17.64 7.74 12.52
CA ARG A 101 -16.90 8.86 13.10
C ARG A 101 -16.00 9.52 12.05
N SER A 102 -15.80 10.82 12.18
CA SER A 102 -14.67 11.49 11.53
C SER A 102 -13.37 11.28 12.32
N GLY A 103 -12.21 11.46 11.68
CA GLY A 103 -10.91 11.46 12.32
C GLY A 103 -10.76 12.53 13.39
N ILE A 104 -11.44 13.68 13.22
CA ILE A 104 -11.52 14.71 14.26
C ILE A 104 -12.31 14.20 15.47
N GLU A 105 -13.45 13.55 15.24
CA GLU A 105 -14.27 12.98 16.33
C GLU A 105 -13.52 11.89 17.10
N GLU A 106 -12.83 10.98 16.41
CA GLU A 106 -12.01 9.94 17.06
C GLU A 106 -10.88 10.57 17.90
N TYR A 107 -10.26 11.66 17.44
CA TYR A 107 -9.27 12.40 18.21
C TYR A 107 -9.88 13.06 19.47
N ILE A 108 -11.05 13.67 19.35
CA ILE A 108 -11.73 14.29 20.50
C ILE A 108 -12.12 13.23 21.53
N ILE A 109 -12.72 12.12 21.08
CA ILE A 109 -13.17 11.03 21.96
C ILE A 109 -11.98 10.38 22.67
N SER A 110 -10.89 10.09 21.96
CA SER A 110 -9.68 9.53 22.58
C SER A 110 -9.08 10.49 23.62
N LYS A 111 -9.04 11.79 23.34
CA LYS A 111 -8.56 12.80 24.28
C LYS A 111 -9.42 12.89 25.55
N VAL A 112 -10.76 12.90 25.41
CA VAL A 112 -11.69 12.93 26.56
C VAL A 112 -11.55 11.67 27.39
N THR A 113 -11.49 10.49 26.75
CA THR A 113 -11.38 9.20 27.43
C THR A 113 -10.10 9.11 28.25
N ASN A 114 -8.98 9.55 27.68
CA ASN A 114 -7.69 9.56 28.38
C ASN A 114 -7.68 10.52 29.58
N TRP A 115 -8.29 11.70 29.45
CA TRP A 115 -8.40 12.65 30.56
C TRP A 115 -9.25 12.11 31.72
N SER A 116 -10.36 11.42 31.40
CA SER A 116 -11.20 10.77 32.41
C SER A 116 -10.49 9.63 33.14
N ALA A 117 -9.60 8.89 32.47
CA ALA A 117 -8.83 7.80 33.07
C ALA A 117 -7.70 8.26 34.00
N GLN A 118 -7.33 9.54 33.94
CA GLN A 118 -6.30 10.16 34.80
C GLN A 118 -6.87 10.75 36.09
N LYS A 119 -8.19 10.77 36.25
CA LYS A 119 -8.88 11.19 37.47
C LYS A 119 -9.26 9.98 38.32
#